data_AF-A0A7W4UNV1-F1
#
_entry.id   AF-A0A7W4UNV1-F1
#
_cell.length_a   1.000
_cell.length_b   1.000
_cell.length_c   1.000
_cell.angle_alpha   90.00
_cell.angle_beta   90.00
_cell.angle_gamma   90.00
#
_symmetry.space_group_name_H-M   'P 1'
#
loop_
_entity.id
_entity.type
_entity.pdbx_description
1 polymer ?
#
loop_
_entity_poly.entity_id
_entity_poly.type
_entity_poly.pdbx_seq_one_letter_code
_entity_poly.pdbx_strand_id
1 'polypeptide(L)'
;MVLTAFTGQSNVMTFGEKSNGLATGVDGFMLADGSEILLTTSRYTDRTGAVMPEPIQPDVSVLTADAPAAAHDWLAGQCAAG
;
A
#
# COMPACT_ATOMS: atom_id res chain seq x y z
N MET A 1 0.50 -6.81 -3.61
CA MET A 1 0.70 -5.46 -3.01
C MET A 1 1.91 -5.51 -2.07
N VAL A 2 2.87 -4.58 -2.22
CA VAL A 2 4.10 -4.54 -1.39
C VAL A 2 3.87 -3.89 -0.02
N LEU A 3 3.12 -2.79 0.04
CA LEU A 3 2.92 -1.99 1.27
C LEU A 3 2.31 -2.81 2.43
N THR A 4 1.35 -3.70 2.12
CA THR A 4 0.67 -4.56 3.10
C THR A 4 1.62 -5.43 3.94
N ALA A 5 2.78 -5.80 3.40
CA ALA A 5 3.77 -6.59 4.15
C ALA A 5 4.38 -5.82 5.33
N PHE A 6 4.34 -4.48 5.29
CA PHE A 6 4.97 -3.60 6.26
C PHE A 6 3.99 -2.97 7.27
N THR A 7 2.69 -2.93 6.95
CA THR A 7 1.63 -2.37 7.81
C THR A 7 1.72 -2.88 9.25
N GLY A 8 1.72 -2.01 10.26
CA GLY A 8 1.72 -2.38 11.67
C GLY A 8 3.08 -2.80 12.26
N GLN A 9 4.20 -2.62 11.54
CA GLN A 9 5.54 -2.73 12.14
C GLN A 9 5.89 -1.44 12.88
N SER A 10 6.50 -1.55 14.06
CA SER A 10 6.78 -0.40 14.93
C SER A 10 7.95 0.48 14.46
N ASN A 11 8.78 0.00 13.54
CA ASN A 11 9.95 0.67 12.99
C ASN A 11 9.79 1.01 11.50
N VAL A 12 8.54 1.13 11.04
CA VAL A 12 8.19 1.53 9.68
C VAL A 12 7.30 2.76 9.75
N MET A 13 7.53 3.68 8.81
CA MET A 13 6.67 4.85 8.59
C MET A 13 6.51 5.04 7.09
N THR A 14 5.30 5.34 6.65
CA THR A 14 4.96 5.54 5.24
C THR A 14 4.64 7.01 4.97
N PHE A 15 5.09 7.52 3.82
CA PHE A 15 5.02 8.92 3.45
C PHE A 15 4.44 9.08 2.03
N GLY A 16 3.64 10.12 1.81
CA GLY A 16 3.15 10.50 0.49
C GLY A 16 1.65 10.77 0.47
N GLU A 17 1.02 10.46 -0.66
CA GLU A 17 -0.42 10.59 -0.86
C GLU A 17 -1.11 9.22 -0.74
N LYS A 18 -2.44 9.24 -0.60
CA LYS A 18 -3.24 8.01 -0.61
C LYS A 18 -2.97 7.21 -1.90
N SER A 19 -2.93 5.88 -1.79
CA SER A 19 -2.80 5.01 -2.96
C SER A 19 -4.00 5.12 -3.91
N ASN A 20 -3.88 4.57 -5.13
CA ASN A 20 -4.98 4.57 -6.12
C ASN A 20 -6.13 3.60 -5.79
N GLY A 21 -6.11 2.89 -4.66
CA GLY A 21 -7.25 2.09 -4.19
C GLY A 21 -7.50 0.78 -4.94
N LEU A 22 -6.45 0.12 -5.41
CA LEU A 22 -6.52 -1.20 -6.08
C LEU A 22 -5.90 -2.29 -5.19
N ALA A 23 -6.43 -2.48 -3.99
CA ALA A 23 -6.01 -3.52 -3.05
C ALA A 23 -6.71 -4.86 -3.33
N THR A 24 -6.74 -5.24 -4.60
CA THR A 24 -7.43 -6.44 -5.09
C THR A 24 -6.56 -7.27 -6.00
N GLY A 25 -6.82 -8.59 -6.02
CA GLY A 25 -6.36 -9.47 -7.08
C GLY A 25 -7.45 -9.59 -8.14
N VAL A 26 -7.05 -9.46 -9.40
CA VAL A 26 -7.93 -9.55 -10.56
C VAL A 26 -7.46 -10.73 -11.41
N ASP A 27 -8.37 -11.65 -11.68
CA ASP A 27 -8.13 -12.80 -12.56
C ASP A 27 -8.89 -12.60 -13.87
N GLY A 28 -8.26 -13.04 -14.97
CA GLY A 28 -8.84 -13.06 -16.30
C GLY A 28 -9.51 -14.39 -16.60
N PHE A 29 -10.75 -14.35 -17.08
CA PHE A 29 -11.51 -15.51 -17.50
C PHE A 29 -11.87 -15.38 -18.97
N MET A 30 -11.26 -16.24 -19.81
CA MET A 30 -11.54 -16.28 -21.24
C MET A 30 -12.91 -16.91 -21.51
N LEU A 31 -13.71 -16.26 -22.35
CA LEU A 31 -15.01 -16.74 -22.79
C LEU A 31 -14.91 -17.51 -24.11
N ALA A 32 -15.97 -18.24 -24.45
CA ALA A 32 -16.01 -19.08 -25.65
C ALA A 32 -15.94 -18.28 -26.96
N ASP A 33 -16.26 -16.99 -26.94
CA ASP A 33 -16.17 -16.08 -28.09
C ASP A 33 -14.80 -15.38 -28.20
N GLY A 34 -13.86 -15.70 -27.32
CA GLY A 34 -12.52 -15.11 -27.27
C GLY A 34 -12.45 -13.75 -26.56
N SER A 35 -13.54 -13.28 -25.95
CA SER A 35 -13.50 -12.14 -25.02
C SER A 35 -12.99 -12.55 -23.64
N GLU A 36 -12.53 -11.60 -22.84
CA GLU A 36 -12.01 -11.84 -21.48
C GLU A 36 -12.80 -11.03 -20.44
N ILE A 37 -13.21 -11.70 -19.37
CA ILE A 37 -13.76 -11.04 -18.17
C ILE A 37 -12.64 -10.87 -17.15
N LEU A 38 -12.36 -9.62 -16.77
CA LEU A 38 -11.51 -9.30 -15.63
C LEU A 38 -12.37 -9.24 -14.36
N LEU A 39 -12.20 -10.22 -13.48
CA LEU A 39 -12.98 -10.32 -12.24
C LEU A 39 -12.07 -10.10 -11.03
N THR A 40 -12.51 -9.24 -10.12
CA THR A 40 -11.89 -9.16 -8.79
C THR A 40 -12.24 -10.41 -7.99
N THR A 41 -11.25 -11.27 -7.76
CA THR A 41 -11.42 -12.56 -7.08
C THR A 41 -10.91 -12.55 -5.64
N SER A 42 -10.10 -11.56 -5.28
CA SER A 42 -9.47 -11.49 -3.96
C SER A 42 -9.25 -10.06 -3.46
N ARG A 43 -9.08 -9.92 -2.14
CA ARG A 43 -8.70 -8.69 -1.43
C ARG A 43 -7.38 -8.93 -0.69
N TYR A 44 -6.49 -7.93 -0.65
CA TYR A 44 -5.30 -8.03 0.18
C TYR A 44 -5.63 -7.89 1.67
N THR A 45 -4.94 -8.67 2.49
CA THR A 45 -5.00 -8.60 3.95
C THR A 45 -3.60 -8.39 4.53
N ASP A 46 -3.52 -7.69 5.66
CA ASP A 46 -2.28 -7.55 6.41
C ASP A 46 -1.88 -8.83 7.15
N ARG A 47 -0.77 -8.80 7.90
CA ARG A 47 -0.28 -9.98 8.64
C ARG A 47 -1.21 -10.49 9.74
N THR A 48 -2.18 -9.69 10.15
CA THR A 48 -3.20 -10.07 11.13
C THR A 48 -4.45 -10.64 10.47
N GLY A 49 -4.51 -10.62 9.14
CA GLY A 49 -5.69 -11.01 8.36
C GLY A 49 -6.69 -9.87 8.16
N ALA A 50 -6.38 -8.64 8.59
CA ALA A 50 -7.28 -7.50 8.39
C ALA A 50 -7.25 -7.07 6.92
N VAL A 51 -8.43 -6.89 6.32
CA VAL A 51 -8.56 -6.44 4.93
C VAL A 51 -8.00 -5.03 4.79
N MET A 52 -7.15 -4.83 3.79
CA MET A 52 -6.54 -3.52 3.54
C MET A 52 -7.61 -2.51 3.10
N PRO A 53 -7.60 -1.28 3.65
CA PRO A 53 -8.52 -0.23 3.21
C PRO A 53 -8.18 0.23 1.78
N GLU A 54 -9.20 0.68 1.06
CA GLU A 54 -9.07 1.23 -0.29
C GLU A 54 -9.67 2.64 -0.32
N PRO A 55 -8.87 3.70 -0.58
CA PRO A 55 -7.41 3.71 -0.75
C PRO A 55 -6.65 3.57 0.59
N ILE A 56 -5.45 2.98 0.53
CA ILE A 56 -4.53 2.95 1.68
C ILE A 56 -4.00 4.37 1.93
N GLN A 57 -4.13 4.82 3.17
CA GLN A 57 -3.58 6.09 3.66
C GLN A 57 -2.15 5.89 4.17
N PRO A 58 -1.19 6.78 3.83
CA PRO A 58 0.12 6.79 4.48
C PRO A 58 0.02 7.28 5.93
N ASP A 59 0.98 6.89 6.75
CA ASP A 59 1.09 7.35 8.13
C ASP A 59 1.33 8.86 8.20
N VAL A 60 2.13 9.38 7.27
CA VAL A 60 2.40 10.80 7.10
C VAL A 60 1.97 11.26 5.71
N SER A 61 0.97 12.13 5.67
CA SER A 61 0.42 12.66 4.42
C SER A 61 1.21 13.88 3.97
N VAL A 62 1.88 13.77 2.82
CA VAL A 62 2.66 14.82 2.15
C VAL A 62 2.47 14.71 0.65
N LEU A 63 2.81 15.75 -0.12
CA LEU A 63 2.82 15.62 -1.58
C LEU A 63 3.82 14.54 -1.99
N THR A 64 3.51 13.77 -3.05
CA THR A 64 4.40 12.72 -3.54
C THR A 64 5.82 13.23 -3.83
N ALA A 65 5.95 14.48 -4.28
CA ALA A 65 7.24 15.13 -4.53
C ALA A 65 8.09 15.33 -3.25
N ASP A 66 7.45 15.52 -2.10
CA ASP A 66 8.11 15.82 -0.82
C ASP A 66 8.36 14.56 0.03
N ALA A 67 7.77 13.42 -0.34
CA ALA A 67 7.85 12.18 0.41
C ALA A 67 9.30 11.70 0.68
N PRO A 68 10.25 11.76 -0.28
CA PRO A 68 11.64 11.37 -0.01
C PRO A 68 12.31 12.24 1.07
N ALA A 69 12.08 13.55 1.05
CA ALA A 69 12.64 14.47 2.03
C ALA A 69 12.06 14.20 3.43
N ALA A 70 10.73 14.06 3.53
CA ALA A 70 10.06 13.73 4.78
C ALA A 70 10.54 12.38 5.37
N ALA A 71 10.76 11.38 4.52
CA ALA A 71 11.31 10.09 4.94
C ALA A 71 12.75 10.21 5.47
N HIS A 72 13.60 11.01 4.82
CA HIS A 72 14.95 11.29 5.28
C HIS A 72 14.96 11.95 6.66
N ASP A 73 14.12 12.96 6.88
CA ASP A 73 14.04 13.67 8.16
C ASP A 73 13.60 12.72 9.30
N TRP A 74 12.63 11.86 9.04
CA TRP A 74 12.18 10.84 10.01
C TRP A 74 13.28 9.82 10.35
N LEU A 75 14.05 9.37 9.36
CA LEU A 75 15.19 8.49 9.58
C LEU A 75 16.29 9.19 10.40
N ALA A 76 16.61 10.45 10.08
CA ALA A 76 17.61 11.23 10.81
C ALA A 76 17.22 11.43 12.29
N GLY A 77 15.93 11.69 12.55
CA GLY A 77 15.40 11.82 13.92
C GLY A 77 15.52 10.55 14.75
N GLN A 78 15.43 9.38 14.13
CA GLN A 78 15.63 8.09 14.84
C GLN A 78 17.08 7.80 15.17
N CYS A 79 18.01 8.13 14.27
CA CYS A 79 19.44 7.95 14.53
C CYS A 79 19.95 8.83 15.68
N ALA A 80 19.36 10.01 15.88
CA ALA A 80 19.72 10.90 16.98
C ALA A 80 19.18 10.44 18.35
N ALA A 81 18.23 9.49 18.37
CA ALA A 81 17.59 8.99 19.58
C ALA A 81 18.18 7.66 20.10
N GLY A 82 19.14 7.07 19.37
CA GLY A 82 19.85 5.84 19.74
C GLY A 82 21.30 6.09 20.13
#